data_AF-A0A498J3H8-F1
#
_entry.id   AF-A0A498J3H8-F1
#
_cell.length_a   1.000
_cell.length_b   1.000
_cell.length_c   1.000
_cell.angle_alpha   90.00
_cell.angle_beta   90.00
_cell.angle_gamma   90.00
#
_symmetry.space_group_name_H-M   'P 1'
#
loop_
_entity.id
_entity.type
_entity.pdbx_description
1 polymer ?
#
loop_
_entity_poly.entity_id
_entity_poly.type
_entity_poly.pdbx_seq_one_letter_code
_entity_poly.pdbx_strand_id
1 'polypeptide(L)'
;MAVEFRSGLDDAWYDVLITNDGCDRLRVKFVGFADDHDEVYEVNELSSFNDIDEFSRRFRPLSVQVQDTECSQVVKGMLVCASHSIRHGDRRFYDAVVKKVVHEEHQFVKGEEECSCSLILFWRHGPKAGSLTAQSLDTICRVQPRTNKMHPLLNSFLKTAREKIETTLSNISAIPRDIAYDTKTCMSNYRHKLSISLSINQASLFSADGIGNPSQGVGHDTDVEEVPYIMAIENLEKGLSPLKIVEFIHQQLSISCQAFVSPSLSSEWYTRGTILLDSRKNVDKLSDFLESTDHIIISASGRPWVMTEKRRAHERLRGSIVNSMLISQKLLERRRTSTRNELKVVSSGTEEYMRAKLLQDLFCEYSNQQRRLHQKLLVEEGKIWQLFNAASKTKPRFCKDDASSVEAAAASNGRNPPPRGGFPQRRNQPKSERREHDVDVGGAPHMIVMDNLEEL
;
A
#
# COMPACT_ATOMS: atom_id res chain seq x y z
N MET A 1 -21.00 -14.45 -17.71
CA MET A 1 -20.25 -14.81 -16.49
C MET A 1 -20.94 -14.13 -15.33
N ALA A 2 -21.16 -14.83 -14.23
CA ALA A 2 -21.73 -14.20 -13.04
C ALA A 2 -20.64 -13.40 -12.31
N VAL A 3 -20.96 -12.16 -11.96
CA VAL A 3 -20.02 -11.18 -11.42
C VAL A 3 -20.71 -10.49 -10.25
N GLU A 4 -19.97 -10.21 -9.19
CA GLU A 4 -20.40 -9.32 -8.14
C GLU A 4 -19.66 -7.99 -8.22
N PHE A 5 -20.35 -6.94 -7.81
CA PHE A 5 -19.91 -5.57 -7.89
C PHE A 5 -20.05 -4.88 -6.54
N ARG A 6 -19.02 -4.10 -6.19
CA ARG A 6 -19.03 -3.29 -4.98
C ARG A 6 -19.62 -1.92 -5.26
N SER A 7 -20.76 -1.58 -4.69
CA SER A 7 -21.42 -0.27 -4.89
C SER A 7 -20.62 0.87 -4.25
N GLY A 8 -20.67 2.06 -4.86
CA GLY A 8 -20.00 3.26 -4.37
C GLY A 8 -20.83 4.00 -3.32
N LEU A 9 -22.12 3.65 -3.21
CA LEU A 9 -23.06 4.28 -2.29
C LEU A 9 -22.88 3.77 -0.86
N ASP A 10 -22.63 2.47 -0.70
CA ASP A 10 -22.61 1.80 0.60
C ASP A 10 -21.45 0.84 0.82
N ASP A 11 -20.54 0.69 -0.16
CA ASP A 11 -19.36 -0.17 -0.12
C ASP A 11 -19.68 -1.67 0.04
N ALA A 12 -20.94 -2.07 -0.20
CA ALA A 12 -21.38 -3.46 -0.16
C ALA A 12 -21.24 -4.15 -1.52
N TRP A 13 -21.07 -5.47 -1.48
CA TRP A 13 -21.02 -6.34 -2.66
C TRP A 13 -22.42 -6.86 -3.02
N TYR A 14 -22.73 -6.81 -4.31
CA TYR A 14 -23.99 -7.26 -4.88
C TYR A 14 -23.77 -8.10 -6.13
N ASP A 15 -24.64 -9.08 -6.35
CA ASP A 15 -24.72 -9.79 -7.62
C ASP A 15 -25.22 -8.85 -8.71
N VAL A 16 -24.53 -8.82 -9.85
CA VAL A 16 -24.87 -7.90 -10.93
C VAL A 16 -24.87 -8.53 -12.32
N LEU A 17 -25.64 -7.91 -13.21
CA LEU A 17 -25.57 -8.11 -14.64
C LEU A 17 -24.95 -6.87 -15.28
N ILE A 18 -23.91 -7.08 -16.07
CA ILE A 18 -23.26 -6.00 -16.82
C ILE A 18 -23.92 -5.93 -18.20
N THR A 19 -24.44 -4.77 -18.56
CA THR A 19 -25.03 -4.49 -19.86
C THR A 19 -24.34 -3.31 -20.52
N ASN A 20 -24.27 -3.33 -21.85
CA ASN A 20 -23.73 -2.22 -22.61
C ASN A 20 -24.87 -1.22 -22.90
N ASP A 21 -24.67 0.04 -22.55
CA ASP A 21 -25.70 1.09 -22.64
C ASP A 21 -25.31 2.22 -23.62
N GLY A 22 -24.67 1.82 -24.72
CA GLY A 22 -24.11 2.71 -25.74
C GLY A 22 -22.66 2.34 -26.08
N CYS A 23 -21.96 3.19 -26.83
CA CYS A 23 -20.56 2.93 -27.17
C CYS A 23 -19.61 3.15 -25.97
N ASP A 24 -19.95 4.10 -25.10
CA ASP A 24 -19.06 4.62 -24.04
C ASP A 24 -19.69 4.50 -22.64
N ARG A 25 -20.72 3.66 -22.47
CA ARG A 25 -21.46 3.53 -21.21
C ARG A 25 -21.61 2.09 -20.77
N LEU A 26 -21.24 1.81 -19.52
CA LEU A 26 -21.43 0.54 -18.87
C LEU A 26 -22.56 0.65 -17.85
N ARG A 27 -23.59 -0.17 -17.99
CA ARG A 27 -24.68 -0.25 -17.01
C ARG A 27 -24.53 -1.50 -16.16
N VAL A 28 -24.50 -1.29 -14.84
CA VAL A 28 -24.43 -2.32 -13.81
C VAL A 28 -25.83 -2.49 -13.23
N LYS A 29 -26.46 -3.62 -13.54
CA LYS A 29 -27.80 -3.96 -13.05
C LYS A 29 -27.72 -4.83 -11.81
N PHE A 30 -28.37 -4.43 -10.73
CA PHE A 30 -28.39 -5.20 -9.49
C PHE A 30 -29.41 -6.34 -9.56
N VAL A 31 -28.94 -7.58 -9.37
CA VAL A 31 -29.81 -8.76 -9.44
C VAL A 31 -30.82 -8.71 -8.29
N GLY A 32 -32.10 -8.85 -8.61
CA GLY A 32 -33.19 -8.81 -7.62
C GLY A 32 -33.69 -7.41 -7.26
N PHE A 33 -33.15 -6.36 -7.89
CA PHE A 33 -33.60 -4.98 -7.75
C PHE A 33 -34.20 -4.46 -9.06
N ALA A 34 -34.99 -3.41 -8.97
CA ALA A 34 -35.54 -2.73 -10.13
C ALA A 34 -34.48 -1.85 -10.82
N ASP A 35 -34.69 -1.57 -12.11
CA ASP A 35 -33.74 -0.86 -12.98
C ASP A 35 -33.44 0.59 -12.51
N ASP A 36 -34.24 1.17 -11.60
CA ASP A 36 -33.99 2.48 -10.98
C ASP A 36 -32.82 2.48 -9.99
N HIS A 37 -32.38 1.29 -9.57
CA HIS A 37 -31.17 1.11 -8.77
C HIS A 37 -29.90 0.88 -9.60
N ASP A 38 -30.02 0.75 -10.93
CA ASP A 38 -28.87 0.50 -11.81
C ASP A 38 -27.83 1.63 -11.70
N GLU A 39 -26.55 1.26 -11.64
CA GLU A 39 -25.45 2.24 -11.71
C GLU A 39 -24.94 2.30 -13.16
N VAL A 40 -24.90 3.51 -13.74
CA VAL A 40 -24.40 3.76 -15.09
C VAL A 40 -23.08 4.52 -15.00
N TYR A 41 -22.08 4.01 -15.71
CA TYR A 41 -20.73 4.56 -15.75
C TYR A 41 -20.37 4.98 -17.16
N GLU A 42 -19.84 6.19 -17.30
CA GLU A 42 -19.34 6.67 -18.59
C GLU A 42 -17.82 6.54 -18.68
N VAL A 43 -17.32 6.26 -19.89
CA VAL A 43 -15.88 6.28 -20.16
C VAL A 43 -15.25 7.64 -19.77
N ASN A 44 -16.01 8.74 -19.88
CA ASN A 44 -15.55 10.10 -19.53
C ASN A 44 -15.26 10.29 -18.04
N GLU A 45 -15.86 9.48 -17.18
CA GLU A 45 -15.66 9.56 -15.73
C GLU A 45 -14.31 8.95 -15.31
N LEU A 46 -13.72 8.10 -16.16
CA LEU A 46 -12.41 7.50 -15.96
C LEU A 46 -11.34 8.38 -16.61
N SER A 47 -10.81 9.32 -15.84
CA SER A 47 -9.86 10.34 -16.31
C SER A 47 -8.40 9.89 -16.29
N SER A 48 -8.10 8.85 -15.51
CA SER A 48 -6.74 8.35 -15.28
C SER A 48 -6.66 6.82 -15.35
N PHE A 49 -5.45 6.28 -15.59
CA PHE A 49 -5.21 4.84 -15.49
C PHE A 49 -5.51 4.30 -14.08
N ASN A 50 -5.34 5.12 -13.04
CA ASN A 50 -5.70 4.74 -11.68
C ASN A 50 -7.22 4.61 -11.50
N ASP A 51 -8.00 5.49 -12.14
CA ASP A 51 -9.47 5.43 -12.10
C ASP A 51 -9.96 4.13 -12.77
N ILE A 52 -9.32 3.75 -13.89
CA ILE A 52 -9.55 2.47 -14.57
C ILE A 52 -9.27 1.29 -13.64
N ASP A 53 -8.12 1.31 -12.94
CA ASP A 53 -7.75 0.24 -12.02
C ASP A 53 -8.67 0.17 -10.80
N GLU A 54 -9.03 1.31 -10.22
CA GLU A 54 -9.96 1.38 -9.09
C GLU A 54 -11.36 0.88 -9.48
N PHE A 55 -11.86 1.32 -10.63
CA PHE A 55 -13.15 0.87 -11.16
C PHE A 55 -13.13 -0.63 -11.45
N SER A 56 -12.07 -1.13 -12.10
CA SER A 56 -11.86 -2.57 -12.32
C SER A 56 -11.86 -3.35 -11.00
N ARG A 57 -11.26 -2.79 -9.93
CA ARG A 57 -11.23 -3.43 -8.62
C ARG A 57 -12.59 -3.57 -7.95
N ARG A 58 -13.64 -2.91 -8.44
CA ARG A 58 -15.02 -3.05 -7.93
C ARG A 58 -15.74 -4.26 -8.51
N PHE A 59 -15.16 -5.01 -9.43
CA PHE A 59 -15.74 -6.24 -9.97
C PHE A 59 -14.91 -7.46 -9.57
N ARG A 60 -15.59 -8.58 -9.30
CA ARG A 60 -14.93 -9.88 -9.13
C ARG A 60 -15.90 -11.04 -9.41
N PRO A 61 -15.40 -12.28 -9.56
CA PRO A 61 -16.26 -13.46 -9.62
C PRO A 61 -17.10 -13.59 -8.34
N LEU A 62 -18.30 -14.15 -8.45
CA LEU A 62 -19.19 -14.36 -7.31
C LEU A 62 -18.47 -15.05 -6.14
N SER A 63 -18.66 -14.55 -4.93
CA SER A 63 -18.18 -15.21 -3.73
C SER A 63 -18.98 -16.49 -3.49
N VAL A 64 -18.31 -17.56 -3.04
CA VAL A 64 -18.92 -18.89 -2.88
C VAL A 64 -19.20 -19.14 -1.41
N GLN A 65 -20.44 -19.49 -1.07
CA GLN A 65 -20.79 -19.84 0.31
C GLN A 65 -19.97 -21.04 0.79
N VAL A 66 -19.33 -20.90 1.94
CA VAL A 66 -18.55 -21.99 2.56
C VAL A 66 -19.52 -22.96 3.21
N GLN A 67 -19.41 -24.25 2.90
CA GLN A 67 -20.23 -25.28 3.54
C GLN A 67 -19.61 -25.73 4.87
N ASP A 68 -20.41 -26.33 5.75
CA ASP A 68 -19.96 -26.78 7.08
C ASP A 68 -18.82 -27.79 7.01
N THR A 69 -18.89 -28.70 6.04
CA THR A 69 -17.82 -29.67 5.71
C THR A 69 -16.52 -29.00 5.23
N GLU A 70 -16.60 -27.76 4.74
CA GLU A 70 -15.47 -26.97 4.24
C GLU A 70 -14.90 -26.00 5.30
N CYS A 71 -15.40 -26.02 6.54
CA CYS A 71 -14.94 -25.12 7.60
C CYS A 71 -13.42 -25.15 7.80
N SER A 72 -12.81 -26.34 7.69
CA SER A 72 -11.36 -26.54 7.81
C SER A 72 -10.53 -25.81 6.74
N GLN A 73 -11.15 -25.42 5.63
CA GLN A 73 -10.49 -24.67 4.55
C GLN A 73 -10.40 -23.17 4.87
N VAL A 74 -11.18 -22.68 5.83
CA VAL A 74 -11.15 -21.27 6.26
C VAL A 74 -9.96 -21.07 7.19
N VAL A 75 -8.95 -20.33 6.74
CA VAL A 75 -7.70 -20.14 7.50
C VAL A 75 -7.42 -18.67 7.80
N LYS A 76 -6.60 -18.42 8.82
CA LYS A 76 -6.11 -17.08 9.15
C LYS A 76 -5.46 -16.42 7.93
N GLY A 77 -5.82 -15.17 7.68
CA GLY A 77 -5.36 -14.37 6.55
C GLY A 77 -6.26 -14.45 5.32
N MET A 78 -7.22 -15.38 5.27
CA MET A 78 -8.14 -15.52 4.14
C MET A 78 -9.06 -14.29 4.03
N LEU A 79 -9.23 -13.79 2.80
CA LEU A 79 -10.22 -12.79 2.45
C LEU A 79 -11.59 -13.46 2.28
N VAL A 80 -12.58 -12.98 3.01
CA VAL A 80 -13.96 -13.47 2.97
C VAL A 80 -14.91 -12.31 2.74
N CYS A 81 -16.06 -12.61 2.13
CA CYS A 81 -17.18 -11.69 1.99
C CYS A 81 -18.19 -12.05 3.08
N ALA A 82 -18.33 -11.20 4.09
CA ALA A 82 -19.13 -11.47 5.27
C ALA A 82 -20.42 -10.65 5.26
N SER A 83 -21.51 -11.29 5.64
CA SER A 83 -22.80 -10.62 5.76
C SER A 83 -22.90 -9.82 7.06
N HIS A 84 -23.50 -8.64 6.98
CA HIS A 84 -23.83 -7.80 8.11
C HIS A 84 -25.23 -7.24 7.93
N SER A 85 -26.07 -7.37 8.96
CA SER A 85 -27.40 -6.78 8.99
C SER A 85 -27.37 -5.48 9.79
N ILE A 86 -27.68 -4.35 9.14
CA ILE A 86 -27.76 -3.04 9.81
C ILE A 86 -29.16 -2.87 10.45
N ARG A 87 -30.20 -3.38 9.78
CA ARG A 87 -31.59 -3.44 10.25
C ARG A 87 -32.16 -4.81 9.94
N HIS A 88 -33.27 -5.18 10.58
CA HIS A 88 -34.00 -6.39 10.22
C HIS A 88 -34.35 -6.37 8.72
N GLY A 89 -33.90 -7.39 7.99
CA GLY A 89 -34.13 -7.53 6.55
C GLY A 89 -33.12 -6.85 5.63
N ASP A 90 -32.19 -6.05 6.15
CA ASP A 90 -31.15 -5.37 5.36
C ASP A 90 -29.81 -6.09 5.51
N ARG A 91 -29.69 -7.28 4.91
CA ARG A 91 -28.47 -8.10 4.92
C ARG A 91 -27.59 -7.70 3.74
N ARG A 92 -26.44 -7.09 4.04
CA ARG A 92 -25.44 -6.68 3.04
C ARG A 92 -24.14 -7.42 3.23
N PHE A 93 -23.31 -7.45 2.20
CA PHE A 93 -22.07 -8.23 2.20
C PHE A 93 -20.85 -7.32 2.05
N TYR A 94 -19.84 -7.51 2.89
CA TYR A 94 -18.63 -6.68 2.93
C TYR A 94 -17.38 -7.53 3.06
N ASP A 95 -16.25 -7.01 2.60
CA ASP A 95 -14.99 -7.72 2.75
C ASP A 95 -14.45 -7.68 4.18
N ALA A 96 -13.99 -8.85 4.63
CA ALA A 96 -13.27 -9.00 5.88
C ALA A 96 -12.12 -10.00 5.74
N VAL A 97 -11.17 -9.94 6.66
CA VAL A 97 -10.04 -10.88 6.73
C VAL A 97 -10.19 -11.74 7.98
N VAL A 98 -10.07 -13.05 7.81
CA VAL A 98 -10.08 -14.00 8.94
C VAL A 98 -8.83 -13.77 9.78
N LYS A 99 -8.99 -13.34 11.03
CA LYS A 99 -7.87 -13.14 11.97
C LYS A 99 -7.61 -14.37 12.83
N LYS A 100 -8.67 -15.09 13.18
CA LYS A 100 -8.62 -16.31 13.99
C LYS A 100 -9.84 -17.17 13.70
N VAL A 101 -9.64 -18.49 13.73
CA VAL A 101 -10.71 -19.48 13.75
C VAL A 101 -10.73 -20.12 15.14
N VAL A 102 -11.88 -20.07 15.79
CA VAL A 102 -12.15 -20.75 17.05
C VAL A 102 -12.88 -22.03 16.69
N HIS A 103 -12.18 -23.15 16.77
CA HIS A 103 -12.72 -24.45 16.42
C HIS A 103 -13.56 -24.99 17.57
N GLU A 104 -14.72 -25.52 17.24
CA GLU A 104 -15.63 -26.20 18.16
C GLU A 104 -15.96 -27.58 17.60
N GLU A 105 -16.46 -28.47 18.45
CA GLU A 105 -16.92 -29.78 17.99
C GLU A 105 -18.18 -29.62 17.14
N HIS A 106 -18.12 -30.12 15.91
CA HIS A 106 -19.26 -30.10 14.99
C HIS A 106 -20.36 -31.04 15.49
N GLN A 107 -21.61 -30.63 15.27
CA GLN A 107 -22.78 -31.41 15.65
C GLN A 107 -23.35 -32.10 14.43
N PHE A 108 -24.03 -33.24 14.62
CA PHE A 108 -24.70 -33.95 13.54
C PHE A 108 -26.20 -33.99 13.83
N VAL A 109 -26.98 -33.19 13.10
CA VAL A 109 -28.42 -33.11 13.24
C VAL A 109 -29.07 -33.79 12.04
N LYS A 110 -29.85 -34.85 12.28
CA LYS A 110 -30.51 -35.65 11.23
C LYS A 110 -29.56 -36.21 10.14
N GLY A 111 -28.28 -36.37 10.46
CA GLY A 111 -27.26 -36.87 9.53
C GLY A 111 -26.54 -35.80 8.72
N GLU A 112 -26.86 -34.52 8.93
CA GLU A 112 -26.15 -33.38 8.35
C GLU A 112 -25.20 -32.78 9.40
N GLU A 113 -24.00 -32.40 8.97
CA GLU A 113 -22.98 -31.76 9.81
C GLU A 113 -23.33 -30.27 9.98
N GLU A 114 -23.45 -29.82 11.23
CA GLU A 114 -23.65 -28.42 11.61
C GLU A 114 -22.38 -27.88 12.27
N CYS A 115 -21.80 -26.85 11.64
CA CYS A 115 -20.59 -26.20 12.09
C CYS A 115 -20.88 -25.18 13.21
N SER A 116 -20.28 -25.39 14.38
CA SER A 116 -20.32 -24.50 15.54
C SER A 116 -19.10 -23.57 15.64
N CYS A 117 -18.14 -23.66 14.71
CA CYS A 117 -16.92 -22.86 14.74
C CYS A 117 -17.20 -21.36 14.62
N SER A 118 -16.44 -20.56 15.36
CA SER A 118 -16.54 -19.10 15.33
C SER A 118 -15.33 -18.46 14.64
N LEU A 119 -15.60 -17.57 13.69
CA LEU A 119 -14.60 -16.85 12.90
C LEU A 119 -14.45 -15.41 13.43
N ILE A 120 -13.23 -15.06 13.84
CA ILE A 120 -12.92 -13.67 14.20
C ILE A 120 -12.50 -12.92 12.95
N LEU A 121 -13.35 -12.02 12.50
CA LEU A 121 -13.18 -11.25 11.26
C LEU A 121 -12.69 -9.83 11.56
N PHE A 122 -11.74 -9.36 10.76
CA PHE A 122 -11.35 -7.94 10.68
C PHE A 122 -11.96 -7.32 9.43
N TRP A 123 -12.90 -6.41 9.60
CA TRP A 123 -13.64 -5.80 8.48
C TRP A 123 -12.76 -4.82 7.73
N ARG A 124 -12.67 -4.97 6.40
CA ARG A 124 -11.96 -4.02 5.53
C ARG A 124 -12.86 -2.87 5.11
N HIS A 125 -14.13 -3.16 4.91
CA HIS A 125 -15.12 -2.31 4.24
C HIS A 125 -16.43 -2.27 5.03
N GLY A 126 -17.28 -1.32 4.68
CA GLY A 126 -18.60 -1.15 5.28
C GLY A 126 -18.63 -0.58 6.71
N PRO A 127 -19.80 -0.60 7.37
CA PRO A 127 -20.04 0.08 8.66
C PRO A 127 -19.14 -0.38 9.82
N LYS A 128 -18.57 -1.58 9.71
CA LYS A 128 -17.71 -2.19 10.72
C LYS A 128 -16.23 -2.08 10.37
N ALA A 129 -15.85 -1.39 9.30
CA ALA A 129 -14.46 -1.29 8.85
C ALA A 129 -13.50 -0.92 10.00
N GLY A 130 -12.39 -1.66 10.10
CA GLY A 130 -11.39 -1.51 11.16
C GLY A 130 -11.71 -2.22 12.48
N SER A 131 -12.90 -2.81 12.65
CA SER A 131 -13.28 -3.54 13.87
C SER A 131 -13.06 -5.05 13.76
N LEU A 132 -13.08 -5.73 14.91
CA LEU A 132 -13.06 -7.18 15.02
C LEU A 132 -14.43 -7.70 15.51
N THR A 133 -14.98 -8.70 14.84
CA THR A 133 -16.22 -9.37 15.31
C THR A 133 -16.13 -10.88 15.14
N ALA A 134 -16.78 -11.61 16.05
CA ALA A 134 -17.06 -13.03 15.85
C ALA A 134 -18.24 -13.18 14.87
N GLN A 135 -18.13 -14.13 13.94
CA GLN A 135 -19.15 -14.52 12.98
C GLN A 135 -19.16 -16.04 12.83
N SER A 136 -20.32 -16.61 12.53
CA SER A 136 -20.50 -18.03 12.21
C SER A 136 -20.21 -18.29 10.72
N LEU A 137 -20.01 -19.56 10.37
CA LEU A 137 -19.65 -19.96 9.00
C LEU A 137 -20.73 -19.60 7.97
N ASP A 138 -22.01 -19.73 8.33
CA ASP A 138 -23.16 -19.44 7.45
C ASP A 138 -23.24 -17.98 6.99
N THR A 139 -22.59 -17.09 7.73
CA THR A 139 -22.58 -15.64 7.44
C THR A 139 -21.47 -15.22 6.49
N ILE A 140 -20.59 -16.14 6.06
CA ILE A 140 -19.44 -15.83 5.21
C ILE A 140 -19.46 -16.56 3.86
N CYS A 141 -18.91 -15.90 2.85
CA CYS A 141 -18.60 -16.47 1.55
C CYS A 141 -17.10 -16.35 1.29
N ARG A 142 -16.51 -17.38 0.68
CA ARG A 142 -15.13 -17.38 0.22
C ARG A 142 -15.01 -16.51 -1.03
N VAL A 143 -14.14 -15.51 -0.97
CA VAL A 143 -13.81 -14.68 -2.13
C VAL A 143 -12.95 -15.49 -3.08
N GLN A 144 -13.39 -15.61 -4.33
CA GLN A 144 -12.61 -16.31 -5.34
C GLN A 144 -11.41 -15.47 -5.78
N PRO A 145 -10.25 -16.09 -6.06
CA PRO A 145 -9.12 -15.40 -6.67
C PRO A 145 -9.55 -14.73 -7.97
N ARG A 146 -8.99 -13.56 -8.25
CA ARG A 146 -9.20 -12.92 -9.56
C ARG A 146 -8.55 -13.79 -10.61
N THR A 147 -9.34 -14.20 -11.60
CA THR A 147 -8.78 -14.80 -12.81
C THR A 147 -8.51 -13.67 -13.81
N ASN A 148 -7.49 -13.83 -14.66
CA ASN A 148 -7.22 -12.89 -15.76
C ASN A 148 -8.38 -12.80 -16.78
N LYS A 149 -9.43 -13.61 -16.63
CA LYS A 149 -10.63 -13.61 -17.48
C LYS A 149 -11.66 -12.65 -16.88
N MET A 150 -11.58 -11.39 -17.27
CA MET A 150 -12.61 -10.39 -16.96
C MET A 150 -13.85 -10.58 -17.84
N HIS A 151 -15.00 -10.06 -17.38
CA HIS A 151 -16.23 -10.05 -18.17
C HIS A 151 -15.98 -9.33 -19.52
N PRO A 152 -16.38 -9.90 -20.68
CA PRO A 152 -16.06 -9.31 -21.99
C PRO A 152 -16.48 -7.86 -22.15
N LEU A 153 -17.68 -7.51 -21.66
CA LEU A 153 -18.19 -6.12 -21.72
C LEU A 153 -17.38 -5.17 -20.83
N LEU A 154 -17.01 -5.59 -19.62
CA LEU A 154 -16.16 -4.79 -18.73
C LEU A 154 -14.78 -4.58 -19.36
N ASN A 155 -14.19 -5.64 -19.92
CA ASN A 155 -12.90 -5.56 -20.60
C ASN A 155 -12.95 -4.60 -21.80
N SER A 156 -14.02 -4.68 -22.61
CA SER A 156 -14.22 -3.75 -23.72
C SER A 156 -14.33 -2.31 -23.24
N PHE A 157 -15.14 -2.05 -22.21
CA PHE A 157 -15.34 -0.72 -21.64
C PHE A 157 -14.03 -0.13 -21.10
N LEU A 158 -13.28 -0.89 -20.30
CA LEU A 158 -11.99 -0.47 -19.76
C LEU A 158 -10.95 -0.23 -20.86
N LYS A 159 -10.97 -1.04 -21.93
CA LYS A 159 -10.11 -0.84 -23.09
C LYS A 159 -10.43 0.47 -23.80
N THR A 160 -11.71 0.77 -24.03
CA THR A 160 -12.14 2.05 -24.62
C THR A 160 -11.70 3.23 -23.76
N ALA A 161 -11.85 3.14 -22.43
CA ALA A 161 -11.38 4.18 -21.52
C ALA A 161 -9.87 4.38 -21.60
N ARG A 162 -9.11 3.28 -21.64
CA ARG A 162 -7.66 3.31 -21.79
C ARG A 162 -7.23 3.97 -23.09
N GLU A 163 -7.82 3.56 -24.21
CA GLU A 163 -7.53 4.11 -25.55
C GLU A 163 -7.83 5.62 -25.61
N LYS A 164 -8.89 6.07 -24.95
CA LYS A 164 -9.25 7.49 -24.87
C LYS A 164 -8.22 8.31 -24.08
N ILE A 165 -7.75 7.78 -22.95
CA ILE A 165 -6.67 8.41 -22.17
C ILE A 165 -5.39 8.46 -23.01
N GLU A 166 -5.00 7.36 -23.65
CA GLU A 166 -3.82 7.28 -24.51
C GLU A 166 -3.91 8.23 -25.72
N THR A 167 -5.08 8.36 -26.34
CA THR A 167 -5.32 9.30 -27.44
C THR A 167 -5.21 10.75 -26.96
N THR A 168 -5.76 11.06 -25.79
CA THR A 168 -5.66 12.40 -25.19
C THR A 168 -4.21 12.75 -24.89
N LEU A 169 -3.44 11.82 -24.32
CA LEU A 169 -2.00 11.98 -24.08
C LEU A 169 -1.21 12.13 -25.39
N SER A 170 -1.57 11.38 -26.44
CA SER A 170 -0.92 11.46 -27.75
C SER A 170 -1.19 12.79 -28.46
N ASN A 171 -2.41 13.31 -28.37
CA ASN A 171 -2.78 14.62 -28.92
C ASN A 171 -2.07 15.78 -28.21
N ILE A 172 -1.79 15.65 -26.91
CA ILE A 172 -0.94 16.59 -26.16
C ILE A 172 0.52 16.55 -26.67
N SER A 173 0.99 15.37 -27.08
CA SER A 173 2.32 15.15 -27.66
C SER A 173 2.46 15.67 -29.10
N ALA A 174 1.37 15.66 -29.89
CA ALA A 174 1.34 15.99 -31.32
C ALA A 174 1.28 17.50 -31.65
N ILE A 175 1.40 18.40 -30.66
CA ILE A 175 1.55 19.84 -30.94
C ILE A 175 2.90 20.05 -31.64
N PRO A 176 2.94 20.63 -32.87
CA PRO A 176 4.17 20.71 -33.65
C PRO A 176 5.26 21.47 -32.90
N ARG A 177 6.37 20.77 -32.64
CA ARG A 177 7.67 21.40 -32.38
C ARG A 177 8.33 21.60 -33.74
N ASP A 178 8.17 22.79 -34.32
CA ASP A 178 9.18 23.26 -35.27
C ASP A 178 10.47 23.46 -34.48
N ILE A 179 11.43 22.55 -34.70
CA ILE A 179 12.88 22.77 -34.84
C ILE A 179 13.49 21.37 -35.00
N ALA A 180 14.03 21.14 -36.19
CA ALA A 180 14.63 19.90 -36.64
C ALA A 180 16.02 19.69 -36.05
N TYR A 181 16.28 18.53 -35.46
CA TYR A 181 17.56 17.82 -35.57
C TYR A 181 17.32 16.32 -35.62
N ASP A 182 18.14 15.66 -36.41
CA ASP A 182 17.93 14.34 -36.98
C ASP A 182 18.59 13.20 -36.15
N THR A 183 17.98 12.03 -36.33
CA THR A 183 18.45 10.64 -36.20
C THR A 183 18.80 9.97 -34.85
N LYS A 184 17.97 8.93 -34.58
CA LYS A 184 18.29 7.50 -34.26
C LYS A 184 17.98 6.95 -32.86
N THR A 185 16.87 6.21 -32.84
CA THR A 185 16.65 4.88 -32.25
C THR A 185 16.97 4.67 -30.76
N CYS A 186 15.91 4.54 -29.95
CA CYS A 186 15.77 3.39 -29.05
C CYS A 186 14.30 3.23 -28.61
N MET A 187 13.67 2.14 -29.01
CA MET A 187 12.49 1.60 -28.32
C MET A 187 12.94 0.95 -27.02
N SER A 188 12.41 1.39 -25.88
CA SER A 188 12.48 0.63 -24.63
C SER A 188 11.39 1.05 -23.64
N ASN A 189 10.39 0.17 -23.49
CA ASN A 189 9.74 -0.26 -22.25
C ASN A 189 9.79 0.69 -21.03
N TYR A 190 8.75 1.53 -20.88
CA TYR A 190 8.49 2.22 -19.61
C TYR A 190 7.55 1.37 -18.74
N ARG A 191 8.14 0.59 -17.83
CA ARG A 191 7.47 0.00 -16.66
C ARG A 191 7.59 1.02 -15.52
N HIS A 192 6.62 1.92 -15.38
CA HIS A 192 6.59 2.85 -14.24
C HIS A 192 6.05 2.13 -13.00
N LYS A 193 6.97 1.55 -12.22
CA LYS A 193 6.78 1.23 -10.81
C LYS A 193 7.04 2.53 -10.02
N LEU A 194 6.01 3.31 -9.73
CA LEU A 194 6.07 4.36 -8.71
C LEU A 194 5.39 3.81 -7.47
N SER A 195 6.18 3.06 -6.69
CA SER A 195 5.77 2.59 -5.38
C SER A 195 5.51 3.77 -4.46
N ILE A 196 4.30 3.77 -3.92
CA ILE A 196 3.87 4.41 -2.69
C ILE A 196 4.91 4.12 -1.60
N SER A 197 5.60 5.16 -1.15
CA SER A 197 6.14 5.39 0.20
C SER A 197 7.37 6.31 0.11
N LEU A 198 7.17 7.59 0.38
CA LEU A 198 8.23 8.34 1.03
C LEU A 198 8.12 8.09 2.52
N SER A 199 8.43 6.84 2.88
CA SER A 199 8.86 6.51 4.22
C SER A 199 10.12 7.32 4.50
N ILE A 200 10.09 8.05 5.61
CA ILE A 200 11.24 8.70 6.20
C ILE A 200 12.25 7.59 6.53
N ASN A 201 13.21 7.38 5.63
CA ASN A 201 14.44 6.65 5.96
C ASN A 201 15.34 7.59 6.80
N GLN A 202 14.98 7.76 8.07
CA GLN A 202 15.93 8.19 9.11
C GLN A 202 16.35 6.94 9.90
N ALA A 203 17.19 6.10 9.30
CA ALA A 203 17.86 5.01 10.02
C ALA A 203 19.07 4.47 9.24
N SER A 204 19.98 5.34 8.79
CA SER A 204 21.39 4.98 8.61
C SER A 204 22.21 6.26 8.43
N LEU A 205 23.44 6.25 8.98
CA LEU A 205 24.43 7.34 9.02
C LEU A 205 24.40 8.24 10.27
N PHE A 206 24.37 7.63 11.45
CA PHE A 206 25.29 8.06 12.51
C PHE A 206 26.47 7.09 12.52
N SER A 207 27.62 7.56 12.05
CA SER A 207 28.97 7.10 12.45
C SER A 207 29.99 8.16 12.05
N ALA A 208 30.41 8.91 13.07
CA ALA A 208 31.72 9.50 13.36
C ALA A 208 32.60 10.11 12.25
N ASP A 209 32.90 11.40 12.45
CA ASP A 209 34.18 12.10 12.38
C ASP A 209 35.31 11.61 11.45
N GLY A 210 35.75 12.54 10.60
CA GLY A 210 37.04 12.51 9.92
C GLY A 210 37.44 13.91 9.45
N ILE A 211 38.19 14.62 10.29
CA ILE A 211 38.87 15.89 10.00
C ILE A 211 39.84 15.72 8.83
N GLY A 212 39.82 16.64 7.85
CA GLY A 212 40.83 16.73 6.78
C GLY A 212 40.70 18.02 5.96
N ASN A 213 41.73 18.88 6.03
CA ASN A 213 41.84 20.23 5.47
C ASN A 213 41.88 20.30 3.91
N PRO A 214 41.67 21.50 3.32
CA PRO A 214 41.47 21.69 1.89
C PRO A 214 42.80 21.80 1.13
N SER A 215 42.94 21.08 0.02
CA SER A 215 44.00 21.33 -0.96
C SER A 215 43.41 21.86 -2.27
N GLN A 216 43.81 23.09 -2.60
CA GLN A 216 43.61 23.74 -3.89
C GLN A 216 44.09 22.84 -5.04
N GLY A 217 43.20 22.62 -6.01
CA GLY A 217 43.52 22.15 -7.35
C GLY A 217 42.81 23.07 -8.34
N VAL A 218 43.57 23.97 -8.96
CA VAL A 218 43.13 24.80 -10.09
C VAL A 218 43.08 23.90 -11.31
N GLY A 219 41.94 23.84 -12.00
CA GLY A 219 41.87 23.21 -13.32
C GLY A 219 40.47 22.80 -13.77
N HIS A 220 39.92 23.61 -14.67
CA HIS A 220 38.81 23.37 -15.62
C HIS A 220 37.36 23.37 -15.12
N ASP A 221 36.59 24.28 -15.73
CA ASP A 221 35.13 24.28 -15.85
C ASP A 221 34.60 22.86 -16.02
N THR A 222 34.00 22.36 -14.96
CA THR A 222 32.91 21.42 -15.05
C THR A 222 31.72 22.18 -14.52
N ASP A 223 30.75 22.49 -15.39
CA ASP A 223 29.43 22.90 -14.94
C ASP A 223 28.96 21.83 -13.94
N VAL A 224 29.05 22.15 -12.65
CA VAL A 224 28.52 21.29 -11.59
C VAL A 224 27.02 21.36 -11.74
N GLU A 225 26.51 20.46 -12.58
CA GLU A 225 25.12 20.28 -12.93
C GLU A 225 24.27 20.12 -11.66
N GLU A 226 23.64 21.21 -11.21
CA GLU A 226 22.92 21.27 -9.94
C GLU A 226 21.73 20.29 -9.97
N VAL A 227 21.67 19.41 -8.96
CA VAL A 227 20.59 18.43 -8.80
C VAL A 227 19.36 19.16 -8.24
N PRO A 228 18.14 18.94 -8.80
CA PRO A 228 16.95 19.65 -8.36
C PRO A 228 16.62 19.36 -6.89
N TYR A 229 15.86 20.24 -6.26
CA TYR A 229 15.43 20.15 -4.86
C TYR A 229 13.95 19.80 -4.77
N ILE A 230 13.60 19.04 -3.73
CA ILE A 230 12.24 18.62 -3.40
C ILE A 230 11.84 19.32 -2.11
N MET A 231 10.69 19.98 -2.13
CA MET A 231 10.04 20.56 -0.97
C MET A 231 8.64 19.97 -0.82
N ALA A 232 8.32 19.43 0.35
CA ALA A 232 6.99 18.93 0.67
C ALA A 232 6.18 20.00 1.39
N ILE A 233 4.96 20.24 0.89
CA ILE A 233 3.97 21.13 1.51
C ILE A 233 2.73 20.31 1.85
N GLU A 234 2.27 20.43 3.09
CA GLU A 234 1.11 19.73 3.61
C GLU A 234 -0.01 20.71 4.00
N ASN A 235 -1.11 20.13 4.48
CA ASN A 235 -2.34 20.84 4.84
C ASN A 235 -2.99 21.61 3.67
N LEU A 236 -2.73 21.18 2.43
CA LEU A 236 -3.32 21.79 1.24
C LEU A 236 -4.81 21.48 1.15
N GLU A 237 -5.57 22.38 0.54
CA GLU A 237 -6.98 22.16 0.22
C GLU A 237 -7.15 21.08 -0.85
N LYS A 238 -8.13 20.19 -0.66
CA LYS A 238 -8.48 19.18 -1.66
C LYS A 238 -9.00 19.86 -2.92
N GLY A 239 -8.56 19.40 -4.09
CA GLY A 239 -8.92 19.98 -5.38
C GLY A 239 -8.05 21.17 -5.80
N LEU A 240 -7.10 21.62 -4.97
CA LEU A 240 -6.12 22.62 -5.37
C LEU A 240 -5.30 22.09 -6.56
N SER A 241 -5.29 22.82 -7.67
CA SER A 241 -4.56 22.37 -8.86
C SER A 241 -3.05 22.63 -8.74
N PRO A 242 -2.17 21.75 -9.25
CA PRO A 242 -0.73 22.01 -9.26
C PRO A 242 -0.34 23.30 -10.00
N LEU A 243 -1.08 23.65 -11.06
CA LEU A 243 -0.84 24.88 -11.81
C LEU A 243 -1.07 26.13 -10.94
N LYS A 244 -2.08 26.13 -10.07
CA LYS A 244 -2.36 27.25 -9.16
C LYS A 244 -1.22 27.50 -8.18
N ILE A 245 -0.59 26.44 -7.69
CA ILE A 245 0.60 26.52 -6.82
C ILE A 245 1.76 27.18 -7.57
N VAL A 246 2.03 26.72 -8.79
CA VAL A 246 3.10 27.25 -9.64
C VAL A 246 2.86 28.72 -10.00
N GLU A 247 1.66 29.07 -10.44
CA GLU A 247 1.25 30.46 -10.75
C GLU A 247 1.43 31.37 -9.54
N PHE A 248 0.96 30.94 -8.37
CA PHE A 248 1.04 31.71 -7.14
C PHE A 248 2.48 31.96 -6.71
N ILE A 249 3.32 30.93 -6.70
CA ILE A 249 4.75 31.05 -6.33
C ILE A 249 5.48 31.97 -7.30
N HIS A 250 5.21 31.83 -8.59
CA HIS A 250 5.80 32.72 -9.60
C HIS A 250 5.36 34.17 -9.39
N GLN A 251 4.09 34.42 -9.09
CA GLN A 251 3.58 35.78 -8.83
C GLN A 251 4.19 36.42 -7.58
N GLN A 252 4.38 35.65 -6.51
CA GLN A 252 4.89 36.19 -5.24
C GLN A 252 6.41 36.33 -5.22
N LEU A 253 7.14 35.38 -5.82
CA LEU A 253 8.60 35.27 -5.65
C LEU A 253 9.40 35.33 -6.95
N SER A 254 8.73 35.36 -8.11
CA SER A 254 9.37 35.27 -9.43
C SER A 254 10.29 34.04 -9.55
N ILE A 255 9.85 32.92 -8.98
CA ILE A 255 10.57 31.63 -9.00
C ILE A 255 9.92 30.71 -10.02
N SER A 256 10.74 30.06 -10.83
CA SER A 256 10.32 28.90 -11.62
C SER A 256 10.31 27.65 -10.75
N CYS A 257 9.16 26.98 -10.70
CA CYS A 257 9.03 25.72 -10.00
C CYS A 257 8.05 24.81 -10.74
N GLN A 258 8.02 23.55 -10.34
CA GLN A 258 6.95 22.64 -10.68
C GLN A 258 6.29 22.15 -9.40
N ALA A 259 4.96 22.06 -9.40
CA ALA A 259 4.21 21.49 -8.29
C ALA A 259 3.51 20.21 -8.71
N PHE A 260 3.27 19.35 -7.73
CA PHE A 260 2.42 18.18 -7.80
C PHE A 260 1.53 18.18 -6.57
N VAL A 261 0.30 17.70 -6.71
CA VAL A 261 -0.63 17.50 -5.61
C VAL A 261 -0.92 16.02 -5.52
N SER A 262 -0.68 15.44 -4.35
CA SER A 262 -0.90 14.02 -4.12
C SER A 262 -2.41 13.72 -4.07
N PRO A 263 -2.84 12.52 -4.50
CA PRO A 263 -4.15 12.01 -4.15
C PRO A 263 -4.30 11.95 -2.62
N SER A 264 -5.51 12.19 -2.14
CA SER A 264 -5.85 12.11 -0.70
C SER A 264 -7.01 11.15 -0.50
N LEU A 265 -7.00 10.40 0.60
CA LEU A 265 -8.12 9.51 0.94
C LEU A 265 -9.39 10.33 1.18
N SER A 266 -10.56 9.75 0.94
CA SER A 266 -11.85 10.41 1.22
C SER A 266 -11.97 10.83 2.68
N SER A 267 -11.42 10.02 3.60
CA SER A 267 -11.37 10.27 5.05
C SER A 267 -10.36 11.32 5.50
N GLU A 268 -9.36 11.67 4.67
CA GLU A 268 -8.43 12.76 4.97
C GLU A 268 -9.14 14.11 4.78
N TRP A 269 -8.73 15.13 5.54
CA TRP A 269 -9.36 16.45 5.46
C TRP A 269 -8.49 17.46 4.71
N TYR A 270 -7.31 17.04 4.29
CA TYR A 270 -6.31 17.83 3.59
C TYR A 270 -5.62 16.96 2.54
N THR A 271 -4.87 17.60 1.65
CA THR A 271 -3.95 16.93 0.74
C THR A 271 -2.52 17.45 0.93
N ARG A 272 -1.58 16.81 0.23
CA ARG A 272 -0.15 17.07 0.29
C ARG A 272 0.31 17.43 -1.11
N GLY A 273 1.38 18.21 -1.20
CA GLY A 273 1.97 18.62 -2.45
C GLY A 273 3.48 18.58 -2.39
N THR A 274 4.06 18.46 -3.56
CA THR A 274 5.50 18.43 -3.76
C THR A 274 5.87 19.54 -4.72
N ILE A 275 6.84 20.36 -4.34
CA ILE A 275 7.41 21.41 -5.17
C ILE A 275 8.84 21.02 -5.54
N LEU A 276 9.10 21.05 -6.85
CA LEU A 276 10.42 20.87 -7.42
C LEU A 276 11.02 22.21 -7.78
N LEU A 277 12.28 22.39 -7.39
CA LEU A 277 13.05 23.61 -7.60
C LEU A 277 14.40 23.26 -8.23
N ASP A 278 14.90 24.13 -9.09
CA ASP A 278 16.11 23.91 -9.91
C ASP A 278 17.41 24.29 -9.19
N SER A 279 17.34 25.21 -8.25
CA SER A 279 18.51 25.84 -7.64
C SER A 279 18.33 26.07 -6.15
N ARG A 280 19.44 26.00 -5.41
CA ARG A 280 19.44 26.30 -3.97
C ARG A 280 18.86 27.67 -3.64
N LYS A 281 19.18 28.68 -4.47
CA LYS A 281 18.67 30.06 -4.32
C LYS A 281 17.15 30.12 -4.33
N ASN A 282 16.49 29.38 -5.21
CA ASN A 282 15.04 29.33 -5.29
C ASN A 282 14.43 28.59 -4.09
N VAL A 283 15.11 27.57 -3.58
CA VAL A 283 14.71 26.86 -2.36
C VAL A 283 14.77 27.75 -1.13
N ASP A 284 15.85 28.52 -0.97
CA ASP A 284 16.00 29.40 0.18
C ASP A 284 14.96 30.52 0.15
N LYS A 285 14.75 31.16 -1.02
CA LYS A 285 13.67 32.15 -1.19
C LYS A 285 12.28 31.61 -0.84
N LEU A 286 11.93 30.41 -1.31
CA LEU A 286 10.63 29.83 -1.03
C LEU A 286 10.49 29.39 0.44
N SER A 287 11.56 28.87 1.04
CA SER A 287 11.61 28.51 2.47
C SER A 287 11.36 29.74 3.34
N ASP A 288 12.12 30.82 3.10
CA ASP A 288 12.02 32.07 3.87
C ASP A 288 10.62 32.69 3.75
N PHE A 289 9.99 32.56 2.58
CA PHE A 289 8.62 32.99 2.38
C PHE A 289 7.62 32.13 3.17
N LEU A 290 7.71 30.80 3.07
CA LEU A 290 6.79 29.89 3.76
C LEU A 290 6.91 29.91 5.29
N GLU A 291 8.11 30.17 5.81
CA GLU A 291 8.41 30.17 7.25
C GLU A 291 8.36 31.57 7.87
N SER A 292 7.97 32.59 7.10
CA SER A 292 7.88 33.96 7.59
C SER A 292 6.88 34.11 8.73
N THR A 293 7.25 34.89 9.75
CA THR A 293 6.33 35.29 10.82
C THR A 293 5.38 36.41 10.40
N ASP A 294 5.70 37.13 9.32
CA ASP A 294 4.97 38.33 8.93
C ASP A 294 3.73 38.00 8.10
N HIS A 295 3.65 36.77 7.58
CA HIS A 295 2.52 36.33 6.79
C HIS A 295 2.32 34.82 6.82
N ILE A 296 1.11 34.37 6.45
CA ILE A 296 0.78 32.97 6.23
C ILE A 296 0.06 32.83 4.89
N ILE A 297 0.42 31.82 4.13
CA ILE A 297 -0.28 31.45 2.90
C ILE A 297 -1.45 30.55 3.28
N ILE A 298 -2.65 30.93 2.85
CA ILE A 298 -3.86 30.15 3.06
C ILE A 298 -4.53 29.81 1.73
N SER A 299 -5.21 28.67 1.71
CA SER A 299 -6.19 28.32 0.68
C SER A 299 -7.54 29.02 0.90
N ALA A 300 -8.48 28.88 -0.04
CA ALA A 300 -9.76 29.59 -0.04
C ALA A 300 -10.60 29.31 1.21
N SER A 301 -10.50 28.10 1.78
CA SER A 301 -11.13 27.74 3.06
C SER A 301 -10.43 28.29 4.31
N GLY A 302 -9.33 29.04 4.17
CA GLY A 302 -8.53 29.54 5.29
C GLY A 302 -7.48 28.55 5.82
N ARG A 303 -7.25 27.43 5.12
CA ARG A 303 -6.26 26.42 5.51
C ARG A 303 -4.83 26.90 5.27
N PRO A 304 -3.97 26.92 6.31
CA PRO A 304 -2.58 27.37 6.18
C PRO A 304 -1.70 26.30 5.54
N TRP A 305 -0.80 26.72 4.66
CA TRP A 305 0.24 25.84 4.11
C TRP A 305 1.31 25.55 5.17
N VAL A 306 1.79 24.30 5.17
CA VAL A 306 2.84 23.87 6.11
C VAL A 306 3.94 23.16 5.34
N MET A 307 5.15 23.72 5.34
CA MET A 307 6.32 23.03 4.82
C MET A 307 6.77 21.96 5.82
N THR A 308 6.89 20.70 5.39
CA THR A 308 7.26 19.58 6.27
C THR A 308 8.58 18.93 5.92
N GLU A 309 9.06 19.10 4.68
CA GLU A 309 10.32 18.51 4.22
C GLU A 309 11.00 19.40 3.16
N LYS A 310 12.33 19.47 3.22
CA LYS A 310 13.21 20.09 2.22
C LYS A 310 14.45 19.19 2.05
N ARG A 311 14.71 18.71 0.83
CA ARG A 311 15.88 17.87 0.52
C ARG A 311 16.30 17.96 -0.95
N ARG A 312 17.50 17.48 -1.27
CA ARG A 312 17.95 17.31 -2.66
C ARG A 312 17.27 16.09 -3.30
N ALA A 313 16.87 16.21 -4.56
CA ALA A 313 16.37 15.08 -5.34
C ALA A 313 17.50 14.08 -5.60
N HIS A 314 17.13 12.85 -5.92
CA HIS A 314 18.11 11.84 -6.34
C HIS A 314 18.48 12.05 -7.81
N GLU A 315 19.76 11.85 -8.15
CA GLU A 315 20.37 12.14 -9.45
C GLU A 315 19.61 11.50 -10.64
N ARG A 316 19.00 10.33 -10.42
CA ARG A 316 18.18 9.61 -11.42
C ARG A 316 16.92 10.34 -11.88
N LEU A 317 16.40 11.31 -11.11
CA LEU A 317 15.18 12.05 -11.47
C LEU A 317 15.47 13.30 -12.31
N ARG A 318 16.73 13.70 -12.46
CA ARG A 318 17.14 14.99 -13.01
C ARG A 318 16.58 15.27 -14.41
N GLY A 319 16.71 14.32 -15.35
CA GLY A 319 16.26 14.50 -16.74
C GLY A 319 14.75 14.67 -16.88
N SER A 320 13.95 13.95 -16.07
CA SER A 320 12.50 14.12 -16.04
C SER A 320 12.08 15.46 -15.45
N ILE A 321 12.78 15.91 -14.40
CA ILE A 321 12.45 17.14 -13.67
C ILE A 321 12.70 18.37 -14.53
N VAL A 322 13.86 18.47 -15.19
CA VAL A 322 14.20 19.62 -16.04
C VAL A 322 13.21 19.77 -17.20
N ASN A 323 12.82 18.67 -17.85
CA ASN A 323 11.85 18.70 -18.95
C ASN A 323 10.46 19.15 -18.47
N SER A 324 10.03 18.68 -17.29
CA SER A 324 8.74 19.06 -16.71
C SER A 324 8.69 20.50 -16.18
N MET A 325 9.81 21.05 -15.69
CA MET A 325 9.94 22.48 -15.36
C MET A 325 9.81 23.37 -16.61
N LEU A 326 10.46 22.99 -17.72
CA LEU A 326 10.37 23.72 -18.99
C LEU A 326 8.94 23.74 -19.55
N ILE A 327 8.18 22.65 -19.39
CA ILE A 327 6.76 22.58 -19.75
C ILE A 327 5.93 23.54 -18.88
N SER A 328 6.22 23.60 -17.58
CA SER A 328 5.50 24.46 -16.64
C SER A 328 5.74 25.95 -16.95
N GLN A 329 6.97 26.34 -17.28
CA GLN A 329 7.29 27.70 -17.74
C GLN A 329 6.55 28.06 -19.04
N LYS A 330 6.54 27.17 -20.04
CA LYS A 330 5.79 27.40 -21.29
C LYS A 330 4.28 27.51 -21.08
N LEU A 331 3.72 26.79 -20.11
CA LEU A 331 2.30 26.88 -19.75
C LEU A 331 1.97 28.20 -19.05
N LEU A 332 2.86 28.69 -18.17
CA LEU A 332 2.75 30.00 -17.55
C LEU A 332 2.78 31.13 -18.59
N GLU A 333 3.70 31.06 -19.56
CA GLU A 333 3.83 32.08 -20.62
C GLU A 333 2.60 32.18 -21.55
N ARG A 334 1.90 31.06 -21.78
CA ARG A 334 0.71 31.00 -22.66
C ARG A 334 -0.55 31.60 -22.04
N ARG A 335 -0.62 31.81 -20.72
CA ARG A 335 -1.83 32.29 -20.04
C ARG A 335 -1.59 33.68 -19.43
N ARG A 336 -2.30 34.69 -19.95
CA ARG A 336 -2.33 36.07 -19.40
C ARG A 336 -3.59 36.37 -18.57
N THR A 337 -4.46 35.38 -18.34
CA THR A 337 -5.77 35.61 -17.73
C THR A 337 -5.75 35.32 -16.23
N SER A 338 -5.84 36.41 -15.45
CA SER A 338 -6.10 36.43 -14.02
C SER A 338 -7.34 35.60 -13.69
N THR A 339 -7.11 34.42 -13.12
CA THR A 339 -8.15 33.54 -12.59
C THR A 339 -8.27 33.80 -11.09
N ARG A 340 -9.49 33.66 -10.55
CA ARG A 340 -9.83 33.91 -9.14
C ARG A 340 -8.79 33.28 -8.20
N ASN A 341 -8.24 34.07 -7.27
CA ASN A 341 -7.18 33.62 -6.38
C ASN A 341 -7.73 32.68 -5.31
N GLU A 342 -7.53 31.37 -5.51
CA GLU A 342 -7.78 30.32 -4.50
C GLU A 342 -6.73 30.32 -3.38
N LEU A 343 -5.62 31.04 -3.58
CA LEU A 343 -4.52 31.17 -2.64
C LEU A 343 -4.34 32.64 -2.27
N LYS A 344 -4.10 32.89 -0.99
CA LYS A 344 -3.96 34.24 -0.44
C LYS A 344 -2.82 34.30 0.56
N VAL A 345 -2.06 35.39 0.52
CA VAL A 345 -1.10 35.76 1.56
C VAL A 345 -1.84 36.63 2.59
N VAL A 346 -1.80 36.23 3.85
CA VAL A 346 -2.44 36.95 4.95
C VAL A 346 -1.37 37.53 5.85
N SER A 347 -1.40 38.84 6.07
CA SER A 347 -0.42 39.56 6.89
C SER A 347 -0.69 39.44 8.39
N SER A 348 0.40 39.42 9.15
CA SER A 348 0.39 39.46 10.62
C SER A 348 -0.42 40.65 11.15
N GLY A 349 -1.08 40.44 12.28
CA GLY A 349 -1.94 41.44 12.92
C GLY A 349 -3.40 41.45 12.45
N THR A 350 -3.77 40.65 11.45
CA THR A 350 -5.17 40.47 11.04
C THR A 350 -5.87 39.33 11.79
N GLU A 351 -7.19 39.38 11.93
CA GLU A 351 -7.97 38.28 12.55
C GLU A 351 -7.80 36.96 11.78
N GLU A 352 -7.77 37.07 10.45
CA GLU A 352 -7.55 35.94 9.55
C GLU A 352 -6.17 35.30 9.76
N TYR A 353 -5.11 36.11 9.96
CA TYR A 353 -3.79 35.61 10.30
C TYR A 353 -3.80 34.88 11.65
N MET A 354 -4.44 35.45 12.68
CA MET A 354 -4.51 34.80 13.99
C MET A 354 -5.18 33.43 13.90
N ARG A 355 -6.28 33.32 13.14
CA ARG A 355 -6.97 32.05 12.90
C ARG A 355 -6.10 31.07 12.10
N ALA A 356 -5.47 31.54 11.02
CA ALA A 356 -4.57 30.73 10.20
C ALA A 356 -3.38 30.21 11.02
N LYS A 357 -2.83 31.04 11.91
CA LYS A 357 -1.72 30.67 12.78
C LYS A 357 -2.11 29.58 13.78
N LEU A 358 -3.28 29.71 14.43
CA LEU A 358 -3.81 28.66 15.31
C LEU A 358 -3.99 27.32 14.58
N LEU A 359 -4.53 27.33 13.37
CA LEU A 359 -4.68 26.13 12.54
C LEU A 359 -3.33 25.56 12.10
N GLN A 360 -2.36 26.41 11.81
CA GLN A 360 -1.01 26.00 11.41
C GLN A 360 -0.30 25.30 12.56
N ASP A 361 -0.36 25.88 13.76
CA ASP A 361 0.26 25.33 14.97
C ASP A 361 -0.40 23.99 15.35
N LEU A 362 -1.74 23.90 15.28
CA LEU A 362 -2.47 22.65 15.48
C LEU A 362 -2.04 21.56 14.49
N PHE A 363 -1.90 21.90 13.20
CA PHE A 363 -1.45 20.95 12.19
C PHE A 363 0.01 20.51 12.42
N CYS A 364 0.89 21.44 12.80
CA CYS A 364 2.27 21.14 13.15
C CYS A 364 2.35 20.17 14.34
N GLU A 365 1.52 20.35 15.37
CA GLU A 365 1.44 19.42 16.50
C GLU A 365 0.99 18.02 16.05
N TYR A 366 -0.10 17.94 15.28
CA TYR A 366 -0.60 16.68 14.73
C TYR A 366 0.47 15.95 13.90
N SER A 367 1.14 16.65 12.98
CA SER A 367 2.20 16.09 12.15
C SER A 367 3.39 15.60 12.97
N ASN A 368 3.74 16.29 14.05
CA ASN A 368 4.78 15.85 14.99
C ASN A 368 4.37 14.58 15.74
N GLN A 369 3.10 14.47 16.16
CA GLN A 369 2.58 13.26 16.81
C GLN A 369 2.60 12.06 15.84
N GLN A 370 2.16 12.24 14.60
CA GLN A 370 2.23 11.21 13.54
C GLN A 370 3.67 10.72 13.34
N ARG A 371 4.64 11.65 13.27
CA ARG A 371 6.07 11.29 13.12
C ARG A 371 6.58 10.45 14.30
N ARG A 372 6.22 10.81 15.54
CA ARG A 372 6.61 10.04 16.74
C ARG A 372 6.00 8.64 16.75
N LEU A 373 4.74 8.50 16.35
CA LEU A 373 4.08 7.19 16.24
C LEU A 373 4.75 6.32 15.18
N HIS A 374 5.08 6.90 14.02
CA HIS A 374 5.79 6.18 12.96
C HIS A 374 7.18 5.74 13.41
N GLN A 375 7.95 6.59 14.08
CA GLN A 375 9.25 6.23 14.67
C GLN A 375 9.12 5.08 15.68
N LYS A 376 8.10 5.14 16.55
CA LYS A 376 7.83 4.06 17.51
C LYS A 376 7.52 2.75 16.81
N LEU A 377 6.69 2.78 15.75
CA LEU A 377 6.39 1.61 14.95
C LEU A 377 7.66 0.98 14.35
N LEU A 378 8.51 1.78 13.70
CA LEU A 378 9.77 1.32 13.11
C LEU A 378 10.68 0.64 14.15
N VAL A 379 10.77 1.21 15.35
CA VAL A 379 11.57 0.62 16.45
C VAL A 379 11.00 -0.72 16.90
N GLU A 380 9.69 -0.82 17.12
CA GLU A 380 9.06 -2.06 17.55
C GLU A 380 9.13 -3.15 16.47
N GLU A 381 8.93 -2.80 15.20
CA GLU A 381 9.15 -3.72 14.07
C GLU A 381 10.59 -4.21 14.04
N GLY A 382 11.57 -3.31 14.24
CA GLY A 382 12.99 -3.67 14.33
C GLY A 382 13.29 -4.66 15.45
N LYS A 383 12.70 -4.49 16.64
CA LYS A 383 12.82 -5.43 17.76
C LYS A 383 12.22 -6.79 17.42
N ILE A 384 11.04 -6.82 16.79
CA ILE A 384 10.39 -8.05 16.34
C ILE A 384 11.30 -8.78 15.34
N TRP A 385 11.84 -8.07 14.35
CA TRP A 385 12.80 -8.64 13.39
C TRP A 385 14.05 -9.22 14.07
N GLN A 386 14.59 -8.53 15.07
CA GLN A 386 15.73 -9.03 15.84
C GLN A 386 15.40 -10.31 16.61
N LEU A 387 14.22 -10.39 17.23
CA LEU A 387 13.76 -11.61 17.92
C LEU A 387 13.62 -12.80 16.97
N PHE A 388 13.02 -12.59 15.80
CA PHE A 388 12.93 -13.63 14.76
C PHE A 388 14.32 -14.09 14.26
N ASN A 389 15.25 -13.16 14.08
CA ASN A 389 16.62 -13.45 13.65
C ASN A 389 17.48 -14.09 14.75
N ALA A 390 17.18 -13.85 16.02
CA ALA A 390 17.84 -14.53 17.14
C ALA A 390 17.35 -15.97 17.27
N ALA A 391 16.03 -16.19 17.14
CA ALA A 391 15.42 -17.52 17.21
C ALA A 391 15.87 -18.46 16.07
N SER A 392 16.18 -17.91 14.88
CA SER A 392 16.70 -18.68 13.75
C SER A 392 18.19 -19.07 13.90
N LYS A 393 18.96 -18.34 14.71
CA LYS A 393 20.37 -18.65 15.03
C LYS A 393 20.55 -19.69 16.14
N THR A 394 19.51 -19.98 16.92
CA THR A 394 19.54 -20.94 18.04
C THR A 394 19.14 -22.37 17.68
N LYS A 395 19.04 -22.75 16.40
CA LYS A 395 18.93 -24.18 16.05
C LYS A 395 20.27 -24.88 16.39
N PRO A 396 20.29 -25.89 17.27
CA PRO A 396 21.52 -26.56 17.65
C PRO A 396 22.10 -27.32 16.45
N ARG A 397 23.40 -27.14 16.19
CA ARG A 397 24.16 -28.05 15.32
C ARG A 397 24.12 -29.43 15.97
N PHE A 398 23.45 -30.38 15.33
CA PHE A 398 23.64 -31.79 15.62
C PHE A 398 25.07 -32.15 15.20
N CYS A 399 25.99 -32.23 16.16
CA CYS A 399 27.26 -32.91 15.98
C CYS A 399 26.96 -34.41 15.93
N LYS A 400 27.06 -35.00 14.73
CA LYS A 400 27.49 -36.38 14.59
C LYS A 400 29.01 -36.32 14.50
N ASP A 401 29.67 -37.08 15.38
CA ASP A 401 31.02 -37.65 15.33
C ASP A 401 31.20 -38.30 16.72
N ASP A 402 31.76 -39.47 16.98
CA ASP A 402 32.24 -40.58 16.16
C ASP A 402 32.37 -41.77 17.12
N ALA A 403 32.01 -42.97 16.66
CA ALA A 403 32.34 -44.21 17.34
C ALA A 403 33.55 -44.83 16.66
N SER A 404 34.75 -44.70 17.24
CA SER A 404 35.75 -45.78 17.32
C SER A 404 37.00 -45.32 18.08
N SER A 405 37.37 -46.06 19.13
CA SER A 405 38.72 -46.63 19.31
C SER A 405 38.76 -47.46 20.58
N VAL A 406 39.54 -48.54 20.49
CA VAL A 406 39.56 -49.76 21.28
C VAL A 406 40.83 -49.79 22.15
N GLU A 407 40.73 -50.38 23.35
CA GLU A 407 41.82 -50.99 24.18
C GLU A 407 42.99 -50.09 24.64
N ALA A 408 43.68 -50.29 25.77
CA ALA A 408 43.62 -51.17 26.94
C ALA A 408 44.65 -50.64 27.97
N ALA A 409 44.47 -51.00 29.25
CA ALA A 409 45.50 -51.58 30.14
C ALA A 409 45.45 -51.11 31.62
N ALA A 410 45.18 -52.11 32.48
CA ALA A 410 45.87 -52.43 33.73
C ALA A 410 45.81 -51.46 34.94
N ALA A 411 45.14 -51.87 36.03
CA ALA A 411 45.73 -52.68 37.10
C ALA A 411 45.04 -52.50 38.48
N SER A 412 44.68 -53.64 39.10
CA SER A 412 44.61 -53.92 40.55
C SER A 412 43.54 -53.17 41.37
N ASN A 413 42.88 -53.71 42.42
CA ASN A 413 42.97 -54.95 43.18
C ASN A 413 41.71 -55.03 44.09
N GLY A 414 41.24 -56.23 44.46
CA GLY A 414 40.61 -56.42 45.78
C GLY A 414 39.20 -57.03 45.91
N ARG A 415 39.10 -58.35 45.72
CA ARG A 415 38.42 -59.37 46.58
C ARG A 415 36.93 -59.23 47.02
N ASN A 416 36.09 -60.07 46.37
CA ASN A 416 35.25 -61.19 46.90
C ASN A 416 33.95 -61.00 47.76
N PRO A 417 32.98 -61.98 47.71
CA PRO A 417 31.53 -61.72 47.51
C PRO A 417 30.59 -62.44 48.55
N PRO A 418 29.40 -63.02 48.18
CA PRO A 418 27.98 -62.58 48.28
C PRO A 418 27.19 -63.40 49.38
N PRO A 419 25.85 -63.71 49.41
CA PRO A 419 24.72 -63.54 48.45
C PRO A 419 23.27 -63.33 49.03
N ARG A 420 22.27 -63.46 48.13
CA ARG A 420 20.82 -63.82 48.31
C ARG A 420 19.85 -62.64 48.54
N GLY A 421 18.67 -62.56 47.91
CA GLY A 421 17.95 -63.46 47.00
C GLY A 421 16.56 -62.88 46.68
N GLY A 422 15.82 -63.51 45.77
CA GLY A 422 14.36 -63.34 45.67
C GLY A 422 13.79 -62.77 44.35
N PHE A 423 13.67 -63.63 43.34
CA PHE A 423 12.51 -63.63 42.41
C PHE A 423 11.27 -64.20 43.15
N PRO A 424 10.01 -64.27 42.61
CA PRO A 424 9.60 -64.14 41.20
C PRO A 424 8.17 -63.55 40.91
N GLN A 425 7.76 -63.63 39.63
CA GLN A 425 6.38 -63.80 39.07
C GLN A 425 5.48 -62.55 38.93
N ARG A 426 4.66 -62.35 37.89
CA ARG A 426 4.22 -63.16 36.73
C ARG A 426 3.40 -62.28 35.74
N ARG A 427 3.53 -62.57 34.42
CA ARG A 427 2.47 -62.79 33.39
C ARG A 427 1.37 -61.71 33.21
N ASN A 428 0.99 -61.23 32.01
CA ASN A 428 0.81 -61.88 30.71
C ASN A 428 0.76 -60.82 29.57
N GLN A 429 1.32 -61.15 28.41
CA GLN A 429 0.82 -60.74 27.08
C GLN A 429 -0.17 -61.81 26.55
N PRO A 430 -0.96 -61.51 25.51
CA PRO A 430 -0.55 -61.87 24.13
C PRO A 430 -0.77 -60.68 23.16
N LYS A 431 0.21 -60.28 22.32
CA LYS A 431 0.58 -60.81 20.98
C LYS A 431 -0.59 -61.01 20.00
N SER A 432 -0.68 -60.11 19.02
CA SER A 432 -0.85 -60.48 17.61
C SER A 432 0.00 -59.57 16.71
N GLU A 433 1.11 -60.13 16.24
CA GLU A 433 1.92 -59.63 15.12
C GLU A 433 1.22 -59.95 13.79
N ARG A 434 1.28 -59.04 12.81
CA ARG A 434 1.80 -59.36 11.46
C ARG A 434 2.00 -58.10 10.60
N ARG A 435 3.30 -57.81 10.42
CA ARG A 435 4.04 -57.47 9.19
C ARG A 435 3.73 -56.16 8.45
N GLU A 436 4.56 -55.16 8.77
CA GLU A 436 5.59 -54.59 7.87
C GLU A 436 5.25 -54.50 6.37
N HIS A 437 5.06 -53.26 5.90
CA HIS A 437 5.70 -52.73 4.70
C HIS A 437 6.18 -51.30 5.04
N ASP A 438 7.47 -51.17 5.35
CA ASP A 438 8.19 -49.89 5.30
C ASP A 438 8.53 -49.58 3.84
N VAL A 439 8.07 -48.43 3.34
CA VAL A 439 8.73 -47.71 2.25
C VAL A 439 8.78 -46.23 2.63
N ASP A 440 9.90 -45.88 3.25
CA ASP A 440 10.71 -44.67 3.04
C ASP A 440 9.97 -43.33 2.85
N VAL A 441 9.82 -42.58 3.96
CA VAL A 441 9.52 -41.15 3.95
C VAL A 441 10.83 -40.39 3.72
N GLY A 442 11.18 -40.23 2.45
CA GLY A 442 12.19 -39.27 2.00
C GLY A 442 11.68 -37.84 2.20
N GLY A 443 11.97 -37.25 3.35
CA GLY A 443 11.80 -35.82 3.61
C GLY A 443 12.76 -34.99 2.75
N ALA A 444 12.28 -34.50 1.61
CA ALA A 444 12.95 -33.46 0.85
C ALA A 444 12.71 -32.09 1.53
N PRO A 445 13.74 -31.25 1.75
CA PRO A 445 13.52 -29.88 2.15
C PRO A 445 12.90 -29.12 0.97
N HIS A 446 11.64 -28.70 1.13
CA HIS A 446 11.00 -27.80 0.18
C HIS A 446 11.83 -26.51 0.07
N MET A 447 12.42 -26.32 -1.11
CA MET A 447 12.81 -25.01 -1.60
C MET A 447 11.57 -24.11 -1.59
N ILE A 448 11.58 -23.11 -0.74
CA ILE A 448 10.70 -21.95 -0.88
C ILE A 448 11.27 -21.14 -2.04
N VAL A 449 10.74 -21.40 -3.23
CA VAL A 449 10.81 -20.45 -4.34
C VAL A 449 9.95 -19.27 -3.91
N MET A 450 10.60 -18.15 -3.60
CA MET A 450 9.94 -16.86 -3.44
C MET A 450 9.50 -16.40 -4.83
N ASP A 451 8.33 -16.87 -5.27
CA ASP A 451 7.65 -16.24 -6.38
C ASP A 451 7.07 -14.91 -5.91
N ASN A 452 7.64 -13.87 -6.49
CA ASN A 452 7.26 -12.48 -6.39
C ASN A 452 5.74 -12.32 -6.61
N LEU A 453 5.01 -11.88 -5.58
CA LEU A 453 3.73 -11.19 -5.82
C LEU A 453 4.00 -9.71 -6.09
N GLU A 454 4.33 -9.44 -7.34
CA GLU A 454 3.77 -8.30 -8.07
C GLU A 454 2.27 -8.60 -8.26
N GLU A 455 1.38 -7.94 -7.52
CA GLU A 455 -0.02 -7.65 -7.91
C GLU A 455 -0.70 -6.83 -6.80
N LEU A 456 -0.74 -5.52 -6.98
CA LEU A 456 -1.71 -4.61 -6.34
C LEU A 456 -2.22 -3.61 -7.36
#